data_AF-A0A496AGG9-F1
#
_entry.id   AF-A0A496AGG9-F1
#
_cell.length_a   1.000
_cell.length_b   1.000
_cell.length_c   1.000
_cell.angle_alpha   90.00
_cell.angle_beta   90.00
_cell.angle_gamma   90.00
#
_symmetry.space_group_name_H-M   'P 1'
#
loop_
_entity.id
_entity.type
_entity.pdbx_description
1 polymer ?
#
loop_
_entity_poly.entity_id
_entity_poly.type
_entity_poly.pdbx_seq_one_letter_code
_entity_poly.pdbx_strand_id
1 'polypeptide(L)'
;MPANLPPTYYKLKHQHESAKTDEERLDLLEEMLRIVPKHKGTEKVVSDLRKRIAVIKKGPSGKGAKGSGKKGFSEHIPKQGAGQIVLLGPPNSGKSSILSNFTKAKAEVSPTPYTTTTPGVGMLPYENIQFQLIDTPSIMPDFISPAVLTLVRNADLCLGVVSLANDNILDELDMLLSVINEQRGNNGEEDVEDPTNNEIPIVIANQVDTIDAHDRLEILTEFYGDELEIIPLSTETGEGKEKLLQYLYETLEIVRVYPKAPGKPIERDDPIILTNGSTVLDAAMGLHKDFAEFKFARIWGPEWHDGQPVSRNDVIHDGDVVEFHM
;
A
#
# COMPACT_ATOMS: atom_id res chain seq x y z
N MET A 1 14.24 -10.58 -31.56
CA MET A 1 13.62 -10.93 -32.86
C MET A 1 12.15 -11.16 -32.64
N PRO A 2 11.25 -10.59 -33.45
CA PRO A 2 9.82 -10.84 -33.33
C PRO A 2 9.54 -12.33 -33.56
N ALA A 3 8.77 -12.95 -32.66
CA ALA A 3 8.38 -14.34 -32.78
C ALA A 3 7.42 -14.48 -33.99
N ASN A 4 7.83 -15.22 -35.02
CA ASN A 4 6.97 -15.50 -36.17
C ASN A 4 5.91 -16.53 -35.77
N LEU A 5 4.77 -16.05 -35.27
CA LEU A 5 3.65 -16.87 -34.80
C LEU A 5 2.60 -17.06 -35.91
N PRO A 6 1.96 -18.24 -36.02
CA PRO A 6 0.91 -18.48 -37.00
C PRO A 6 -0.26 -17.49 -36.85
N PRO A 7 -0.94 -17.08 -37.94
CA PRO A 7 -2.12 -16.20 -37.86
C PRO A 7 -3.24 -16.75 -36.95
N THR A 8 -3.38 -18.08 -36.88
CA THR A 8 -4.32 -18.76 -35.99
C THR A 8 -4.05 -18.51 -34.51
N TYR A 9 -2.79 -18.24 -34.14
CA TYR A 9 -2.40 -17.91 -32.76
C TYR A 9 -3.03 -16.61 -32.29
N TYR A 10 -3.04 -15.58 -33.12
CA TYR A 10 -3.62 -14.29 -32.76
C TYR A 10 -5.14 -14.37 -32.59
N LYS A 11 -5.81 -15.22 -33.39
CA LYS A 11 -7.24 -15.47 -33.24
C LYS A 11 -7.56 -16.16 -31.91
N LEU A 12 -6.81 -17.19 -31.55
CA LEU A 12 -6.97 -17.89 -30.28
C LEU A 12 -6.63 -16.99 -29.08
N LYS A 13 -5.63 -16.10 -29.24
CA LYS A 13 -5.29 -15.10 -28.22
C LYS A 13 -6.46 -14.15 -27.95
N HIS A 14 -7.09 -13.61 -28.99
CA HIS A 14 -8.26 -12.74 -28.85
C HIS A 14 -9.46 -13.49 -28.25
N GLN A 15 -9.65 -14.77 -28.61
CA GLN A 15 -10.71 -15.60 -28.00
C GLN A 15 -10.42 -15.84 -26.51
N HIS A 16 -9.17 -16.08 -26.15
CA HIS A 16 -8.74 -16.26 -24.77
C HIS A 16 -8.97 -14.99 -23.93
N GLU A 17 -8.72 -13.81 -24.50
CA GLU A 17 -9.01 -12.52 -23.85
C GLU A 17 -10.51 -12.33 -23.58
N SER A 18 -11.38 -12.87 -24.44
CA SER A 18 -12.84 -12.82 -24.29
C SER A 18 -13.47 -13.97 -23.48
N ALA A 19 -12.69 -14.97 -23.06
CA ALA A 19 -13.19 -16.17 -22.40
C ALA A 19 -13.72 -15.88 -20.98
N LYS A 20 -14.85 -16.51 -20.61
CA LYS A 20 -15.57 -16.23 -19.35
C LYS A 20 -15.31 -17.26 -18.26
N THR A 21 -14.92 -18.47 -18.61
CA THR A 21 -14.67 -19.57 -17.66
C THR A 21 -13.22 -20.03 -17.69
N ASP A 22 -12.75 -20.61 -16.57
CA ASP A 22 -11.39 -21.14 -16.49
C ASP A 22 -11.21 -22.39 -17.36
N GLU A 23 -12.27 -23.18 -17.56
CA GLU A 23 -12.28 -24.30 -18.51
C GLU A 23 -12.06 -23.80 -19.94
N GLU A 24 -12.79 -22.76 -20.37
CA GLU A 24 -12.64 -22.15 -21.70
C GLU A 24 -11.25 -21.53 -21.89
N ARG A 25 -10.71 -20.86 -20.87
CA ARG A 25 -9.33 -20.31 -20.89
C ARG A 25 -8.28 -21.41 -21.00
N LEU A 26 -8.46 -22.52 -20.28
CA LEU A 26 -7.53 -23.64 -20.32
C LEU A 26 -7.46 -24.24 -21.72
N ASP A 27 -8.61 -24.52 -22.32
CA ASP A 27 -8.70 -25.10 -23.66
C ASP A 27 -7.99 -24.22 -24.71
N LEU A 28 -8.23 -22.91 -24.65
CA LEU A 28 -7.60 -21.95 -25.56
C LEU A 28 -6.08 -21.85 -25.36
N LEU A 29 -5.59 -21.86 -24.12
CA LEU A 29 -4.14 -21.86 -23.84
C LEU A 29 -3.46 -23.14 -24.31
N GLU A 30 -4.10 -24.29 -24.15
CA GLU A 30 -3.58 -25.57 -24.65
C GLU A 30 -3.52 -25.60 -26.18
N GLU A 31 -4.55 -25.06 -26.84
CA GLU A 31 -4.59 -24.95 -28.30
C GLU A 31 -3.50 -23.99 -28.80
N MET A 32 -3.33 -22.85 -28.14
CA MET A 32 -2.22 -21.91 -28.42
C MET A 32 -0.86 -22.60 -28.26
N LEU A 33 -0.64 -23.36 -27.19
CA LEU A 33 0.62 -24.07 -26.97
C LEU A 33 0.91 -25.13 -28.05
N ARG A 34 -0.15 -25.72 -28.63
CA ARG A 34 -0.04 -26.73 -29.69
C ARG A 34 0.44 -26.15 -31.02
N ILE A 35 0.00 -24.94 -31.36
CA ILE A 35 0.29 -24.32 -32.65
C ILE A 35 1.58 -23.47 -32.67
N VAL A 36 2.13 -23.12 -31.49
CA VAL A 36 3.37 -22.34 -31.41
C VAL A 36 4.57 -23.14 -31.91
N PRO A 37 5.38 -22.61 -32.86
CA PRO A 37 6.63 -23.24 -33.30
C PRO A 37 7.60 -23.42 -32.12
N LYS A 38 8.35 -24.52 -32.05
CA LYS A 38 9.29 -24.79 -30.95
C LYS A 38 10.74 -24.58 -31.39
N HIS A 39 11.15 -23.32 -31.43
CA HIS A 39 12.52 -22.91 -31.78
C HIS A 39 12.96 -21.71 -30.93
N LYS A 40 14.24 -21.34 -30.98
CA LYS A 40 14.83 -20.30 -30.12
C LYS A 40 14.07 -18.96 -30.09
N GLY A 41 13.42 -18.58 -31.20
CA GLY A 41 12.62 -17.35 -31.29
C GLY A 41 11.26 -17.35 -30.56
N THR A 42 10.81 -18.49 -30.05
CA THR A 42 9.48 -18.67 -29.42
C THR A 42 9.56 -19.27 -28.02
N GLU A 43 10.77 -19.47 -27.47
CA GLU A 43 10.98 -20.06 -26.14
C GLU A 43 10.26 -19.30 -25.03
N LYS A 44 10.29 -17.95 -25.08
CA LYS A 44 9.58 -17.10 -24.12
C LYS A 44 8.06 -17.33 -24.17
N VAL A 45 7.50 -17.41 -25.39
CA VAL A 45 6.05 -17.64 -25.62
C VAL A 45 5.63 -19.03 -25.11
N VAL A 46 6.43 -20.06 -25.41
CA VAL A 46 6.16 -21.43 -24.94
C VAL A 46 6.24 -21.53 -23.42
N SER A 47 7.21 -20.85 -22.80
CA SER A 47 7.37 -20.81 -21.34
C SER A 47 6.17 -20.13 -20.67
N ASP A 48 5.72 -19.00 -21.22
CA ASP A 48 4.57 -18.27 -20.71
C ASP A 48 3.27 -19.08 -20.78
N LEU A 49 2.98 -19.69 -21.95
CA LEU A 49 1.80 -20.55 -22.12
C LEU A 49 1.79 -21.73 -21.13
N ARG A 50 2.93 -22.38 -20.92
CA ARG A 50 3.05 -23.49 -19.95
C ARG A 50 2.77 -23.04 -18.51
N LYS A 51 3.25 -21.84 -18.13
CA LYS A 51 2.98 -21.28 -16.80
C LYS A 51 1.50 -21.02 -16.61
N ARG A 52 0.84 -20.39 -17.59
CA ARG A 52 -0.61 -20.10 -17.55
C ARG A 52 -1.45 -21.38 -17.46
N ILE A 53 -1.12 -22.40 -18.26
CA ILE A 53 -1.79 -23.73 -18.20
C ILE A 53 -1.63 -24.37 -16.81
N ALA A 54 -0.43 -24.30 -16.22
CA ALA A 54 -0.16 -24.89 -14.91
C ALA A 54 -0.95 -24.22 -13.77
N VAL A 55 -1.19 -22.92 -13.86
CA VAL A 55 -2.02 -22.17 -12.90
C VAL A 55 -3.47 -22.64 -12.97
N ILE A 56 -4.04 -22.77 -14.17
CA ILE A 56 -5.45 -23.17 -14.33
C ILE A 56 -5.66 -24.67 -14.00
N LYS A 57 -4.77 -25.56 -14.46
CA LYS A 57 -4.88 -27.01 -14.20
C LYS A 57 -4.78 -27.39 -12.73
N LYS A 58 -4.06 -26.60 -11.93
CA LYS A 58 -3.95 -26.87 -10.50
C LYS A 58 -5.30 -26.73 -9.81
N GLY A 59 -6.19 -25.85 -10.30
CA GLY A 59 -7.49 -25.56 -9.70
C GLY A 59 -7.39 -25.17 -8.21
N PRO A 60 -8.47 -24.69 -7.58
CA PRO A 60 -8.51 -24.61 -6.13
C PRO A 60 -8.55 -26.04 -5.58
N SER A 61 -7.52 -26.41 -4.82
CA SER A 61 -7.30 -27.77 -4.31
C SER A 61 -8.53 -28.27 -3.53
N GLY A 62 -9.13 -29.37 -4.00
CA GLY A 62 -10.37 -29.91 -3.45
C GLY A 62 -10.20 -31.07 -2.45
N LYS A 63 -10.92 -30.93 -1.32
CA LYS A 63 -11.75 -31.94 -0.59
C LYS A 63 -11.22 -32.53 0.74
N GLY A 64 -11.97 -32.22 1.81
CA GLY A 64 -12.27 -33.21 2.87
C GLY A 64 -12.57 -32.72 4.30
N ALA A 65 -13.63 -31.93 4.56
CA ALA A 65 -14.52 -32.06 5.74
C ALA A 65 -15.55 -30.92 5.80
N LYS A 66 -16.74 -31.25 6.31
CA LYS A 66 -17.99 -30.48 6.30
C LYS A 66 -17.96 -29.21 7.15
N GLY A 67 -18.60 -28.15 6.64
CA GLY A 67 -19.28 -27.13 7.45
C GLY A 67 -18.60 -25.77 7.50
N SER A 68 -19.43 -24.73 7.28
CA SER A 68 -19.15 -23.28 7.30
C SER A 68 -18.64 -22.69 5.97
N GLY A 69 -19.24 -21.56 5.59
CA GLY A 69 -19.37 -21.07 4.23
C GLY A 69 -18.05 -20.78 3.50
N LYS A 70 -18.15 -20.74 2.16
CA LYS A 70 -17.17 -20.07 1.29
C LYS A 70 -16.95 -18.65 1.81
N LYS A 71 -15.91 -18.45 2.63
CA LYS A 71 -15.32 -17.12 2.78
C LYS A 71 -14.58 -16.86 1.47
N GLY A 72 -15.10 -15.92 0.68
CA GLY A 72 -14.26 -15.20 -0.25
C GLY A 72 -13.05 -14.64 0.49
N PHE A 73 -11.99 -14.33 -0.24
CA PHE A 73 -10.80 -13.65 0.27
C PHE A 73 -11.25 -12.54 1.22
N SER A 74 -10.92 -12.62 2.51
CA SER A 74 -11.13 -11.49 3.41
C SER A 74 -10.02 -10.49 3.10
N GLU A 75 -10.20 -9.70 2.03
CA GLU A 75 -9.30 -8.61 1.60
C GLU A 75 -9.27 -7.43 2.58
N HIS A 76 -10.08 -7.46 3.63
CA HIS A 76 -10.12 -6.39 4.61
C HIS A 76 -8.99 -6.55 5.63
N ILE A 77 -7.91 -5.81 5.42
CA ILE A 77 -6.85 -5.61 6.41
C ILE A 77 -7.30 -4.43 7.29
N PRO A 78 -7.61 -4.67 8.58
CA PRO A 78 -8.02 -3.59 9.46
C PRO A 78 -6.88 -2.59 9.62
N LYS A 79 -7.22 -1.30 9.60
CA LYS A 79 -6.28 -0.21 9.87
C LYS A 79 -5.67 -0.36 11.26
N GLN A 80 -4.36 -0.15 11.35
CA GLN A 80 -3.61 -0.21 12.60
C GLN A 80 -2.57 0.90 12.63
N GLY A 81 -2.19 1.31 13.85
CA GLY A 81 -1.19 2.34 14.04
C GLY A 81 -1.68 3.72 13.59
N ALA A 82 -0.73 4.56 13.19
CA ALA A 82 -0.97 5.94 12.82
C ALA A 82 -1.55 6.12 11.40
N GLY A 83 -1.43 5.11 10.56
CA GLY A 83 -2.01 5.13 9.22
C GLY A 83 -1.66 3.89 8.44
N GLN A 84 -2.57 3.47 7.57
CA GLN A 84 -2.41 2.36 6.64
C GLN A 84 -1.90 2.89 5.30
N ILE A 85 -0.67 2.51 4.95
CA ILE A 85 0.00 2.95 3.73
C ILE A 85 0.21 1.78 2.79
N VAL A 86 -0.22 1.95 1.54
CA VAL A 86 -0.13 0.94 0.50
C VAL A 86 1.04 1.26 -0.44
N LEU A 87 1.94 0.29 -0.64
CA LEU A 87 3.06 0.41 -1.58
C LEU A 87 2.64 -0.05 -2.97
N LEU A 88 2.69 0.85 -3.96
CA LEU A 88 2.36 0.57 -5.36
C LEU A 88 3.58 0.68 -6.26
N GLY A 89 3.62 -0.07 -7.35
CA GLY A 89 4.69 0.05 -8.33
C GLY A 89 5.03 -1.25 -9.07
N PRO A 90 5.87 -1.16 -10.11
CA PRO A 90 6.19 -2.26 -11.00
C PRO A 90 6.94 -3.40 -10.30
N PRO A 91 7.05 -4.58 -10.94
CA PRO A 91 7.88 -5.66 -10.44
C PRO A 91 9.32 -5.19 -10.20
N ASN A 92 9.95 -5.67 -9.13
CA ASN A 92 11.33 -5.34 -8.76
C ASN A 92 11.60 -3.86 -8.39
N SER A 93 10.59 -3.02 -8.18
CA SER A 93 10.81 -1.65 -7.67
C SER A 93 11.31 -1.58 -6.21
N GLY A 94 11.28 -2.70 -5.51
CA GLY A 94 11.76 -2.81 -4.13
C GLY A 94 10.69 -2.64 -3.04
N LYS A 95 9.39 -2.68 -3.38
CA LYS A 95 8.28 -2.63 -2.40
C LYS A 95 8.44 -3.62 -1.25
N SER A 96 8.66 -4.90 -1.57
CA SER A 96 8.88 -5.94 -0.55
C SER A 96 10.15 -5.70 0.28
N SER A 97 11.18 -5.09 -0.31
CA SER A 97 12.41 -4.70 0.39
C SER A 97 12.20 -3.52 1.33
N ILE A 98 11.41 -2.52 0.93
CA ILE A 98 10.98 -1.43 1.81
C ILE A 98 10.25 -2.02 3.01
N LEU A 99 9.27 -2.89 2.77
CA LEU A 99 8.54 -3.57 3.83
C LEU A 99 9.49 -4.35 4.76
N SER A 100 10.32 -5.24 4.23
CA SER A 100 11.15 -6.13 5.07
C SER A 100 12.26 -5.39 5.82
N ASN A 101 12.87 -4.37 5.20
CA ASN A 101 14.04 -3.71 5.77
C ASN A 101 13.65 -2.58 6.73
N PHE A 102 12.53 -1.90 6.46
CA PHE A 102 12.14 -0.75 7.29
C PHE A 102 11.20 -1.13 8.42
N THR A 103 10.48 -2.24 8.29
CA THR A 103 9.62 -2.77 9.36
C THR A 103 10.34 -3.88 10.13
N LYS A 104 9.88 -4.15 11.36
CA LYS A 104 10.32 -5.33 12.12
C LYS A 104 9.66 -6.63 11.64
N ALA A 105 9.02 -6.64 10.46
CA ALA A 105 8.34 -7.81 9.95
C ALA A 105 9.37 -8.91 9.64
N LYS A 106 9.37 -9.96 10.46
CA LYS A 106 9.85 -11.26 9.98
C LYS A 106 8.82 -11.70 8.94
N ALA A 107 9.21 -11.75 7.67
CA ALA A 107 8.39 -12.40 6.65
C ALA A 107 7.99 -13.78 7.20
N GLU A 108 6.71 -13.97 7.55
CA GLU A 108 6.20 -15.29 7.89
C GLU A 108 6.21 -16.12 6.60
N VAL A 109 7.35 -16.76 6.34
CA VAL A 109 7.45 -17.78 5.30
C VAL A 109 6.64 -18.97 5.80
N SER A 110 5.36 -19.02 5.44
CA SER A 110 4.57 -20.25 5.59
C SER A 110 5.24 -21.35 4.75
N PRO A 111 5.66 -22.48 5.35
CA PRO A 111 6.49 -23.49 4.68
C PRO A 111 5.71 -24.43 3.75
N THR A 112 4.54 -24.02 3.25
CA THR A 112 3.68 -24.85 2.40
C THR A 112 3.68 -24.35 0.96
N PRO A 113 3.98 -25.21 -0.04
CA PRO A 113 4.15 -24.78 -1.42
C PRO A 113 2.81 -24.58 -2.16
N TYR A 114 1.88 -23.79 -1.61
CA TYR A 114 0.60 -23.40 -2.23
C TYR A 114 0.00 -22.11 -1.63
N THR A 115 0.82 -21.14 -1.22
CA THR A 115 0.31 -19.88 -0.64
C THR A 115 -0.24 -18.95 -1.72
N THR A 116 -1.53 -18.62 -1.64
CA THR A 116 -2.07 -17.36 -2.18
C THR A 116 -1.16 -16.22 -1.73
N THR A 117 -0.70 -15.38 -2.66
CA THR A 117 0.12 -14.20 -2.36
C THR A 117 -0.72 -13.21 -1.56
N THR A 118 -0.81 -13.41 -0.26
CA THR A 118 -1.35 -12.43 0.67
C THR A 118 -0.43 -11.21 0.66
N PRO A 119 -0.97 -9.98 0.59
CA PRO A 119 -0.16 -8.79 0.71
C PRO A 119 0.65 -8.83 2.01
N GLY A 120 1.91 -8.42 1.94
CA GLY A 120 2.78 -8.36 3.11
C GLY A 120 2.36 -7.19 3.98
N VAL A 121 2.23 -7.39 5.30
CA VAL A 121 1.91 -6.31 6.25
C VAL A 121 3.05 -6.17 7.24
N GLY A 122 3.44 -4.94 7.53
CA GLY A 122 4.54 -4.64 8.43
C GLY A 122 4.35 -3.31 9.15
N MET A 123 4.73 -3.27 10.43
CA MET A 123 4.66 -2.05 11.23
C MET A 123 6.01 -1.30 11.14
N LEU A 124 5.96 -0.13 10.53
CA LEU A 124 7.08 0.80 10.36
C LEU A 124 7.13 1.74 11.58
N PRO A 125 8.12 1.58 12.48
CA PRO A 125 8.22 2.43 13.66
C PRO A 125 8.71 3.84 13.29
N TYR A 126 8.11 4.86 13.91
CA TYR A 126 8.56 6.24 13.90
C TYR A 126 8.36 6.82 15.30
N GLU A 127 9.43 7.27 15.95
CA GLU A 127 9.39 7.72 17.34
C GLU A 127 8.66 6.71 18.26
N ASN A 128 7.51 7.10 18.81
CA ASN A 128 6.63 6.31 19.69
C ASN A 128 5.34 5.84 18.99
N ILE A 129 5.27 5.93 17.66
CA ILE A 129 4.13 5.49 16.86
C ILE A 129 4.57 4.46 15.81
N GLN A 130 3.60 3.87 15.11
CA GLN A 130 3.87 2.93 14.03
C GLN A 130 2.94 3.16 12.86
N PHE A 131 3.48 3.16 11.65
CA PHE A 131 2.73 3.16 10.41
C PHE A 131 2.53 1.72 9.92
N GLN A 132 1.34 1.38 9.44
CA GLN A 132 1.06 0.06 8.86
C GLN A 132 1.37 0.11 7.36
N LEU A 133 2.48 -0.51 6.96
CA LEU A 133 2.81 -0.68 5.54
C LEU A 133 2.18 -1.96 4.97
N ILE A 134 1.64 -1.86 3.77
CA ILE A 134 1.07 -2.97 3.01
C ILE A 134 1.82 -3.08 1.67
N ASP A 135 2.54 -4.18 1.49
CA ASP A 135 3.16 -4.56 0.22
C ASP A 135 2.13 -5.26 -0.68
N THR A 136 1.83 -4.63 -1.82
CA THR A 136 0.86 -5.18 -2.77
C THR A 136 1.55 -6.00 -3.86
N PRO A 137 0.83 -6.95 -4.47
CA PRO A 137 1.21 -7.48 -5.78
C PRO A 137 1.58 -6.34 -6.74
N SER A 138 2.65 -6.54 -7.51
CA SER A 138 3.16 -5.50 -8.40
C SER A 138 2.14 -5.16 -9.49
N ILE A 139 2.01 -3.88 -9.81
CA ILE A 139 1.15 -3.44 -10.91
C ILE A 139 1.77 -3.86 -12.24
N MET A 140 0.96 -4.40 -13.16
CA MET A 140 1.37 -4.76 -14.52
C MET A 140 0.48 -4.04 -15.55
N PRO A 141 1.03 -3.62 -16.71
CA PRO A 141 0.28 -2.81 -17.69
C PRO A 141 -1.05 -3.44 -18.13
N ASP A 142 -1.07 -4.77 -18.23
CA ASP A 142 -2.19 -5.52 -18.78
C ASP A 142 -3.19 -6.01 -17.72
N PHE A 143 -2.88 -5.88 -16.43
CA PHE A 143 -3.73 -6.41 -15.36
C PHE A 143 -3.41 -5.81 -13.99
N ILE A 144 -4.42 -5.18 -13.39
CA ILE A 144 -4.42 -4.80 -11.98
C ILE A 144 -5.38 -5.72 -11.24
N SER A 145 -4.91 -6.36 -10.19
CA SER A 145 -5.74 -7.26 -9.39
C SER A 145 -6.84 -6.47 -8.66
N PRO A 146 -8.11 -6.94 -8.63
CA PRO A 146 -9.16 -6.35 -7.81
C PRO A 146 -8.77 -6.17 -6.34
N ALA A 147 -7.94 -7.08 -5.80
CA ALA A 147 -7.41 -6.99 -4.45
C ALA A 147 -6.57 -5.73 -4.23
N VAL A 148 -5.74 -5.34 -5.20
CA VAL A 148 -4.93 -4.12 -5.14
C VAL A 148 -5.85 -2.90 -5.13
N LEU A 149 -6.88 -2.87 -5.98
CA LEU A 149 -7.86 -1.79 -6.01
C LEU A 149 -8.64 -1.68 -4.69
N THR A 150 -8.97 -2.80 -4.04
CA THR A 150 -9.60 -2.80 -2.71
C THR A 150 -8.65 -2.24 -1.65
N LEU A 151 -7.37 -2.61 -1.66
CA LEU A 151 -6.38 -2.11 -0.70
C LEU A 151 -6.15 -0.60 -0.88
N VAL A 152 -5.97 -0.17 -2.12
CA VAL A 152 -5.77 1.25 -2.47
C VAL A 152 -6.94 2.12 -2.01
N ARG A 153 -8.19 1.67 -2.23
CA ARG A 153 -9.39 2.41 -1.79
C ARG A 153 -9.55 2.54 -0.28
N ASN A 154 -8.98 1.61 0.49
CA ASN A 154 -9.13 1.60 1.95
C ASN A 154 -7.92 2.20 2.67
N ALA A 155 -6.81 2.44 1.98
CA ALA A 155 -5.59 3.01 2.55
C ALA A 155 -5.80 4.46 2.98
N ASP A 156 -5.02 4.92 3.96
CA ASP A 156 -4.92 6.33 4.31
C ASP A 156 -3.97 7.06 3.34
N LEU A 157 -2.99 6.35 2.77
CA LEU A 157 -2.07 6.89 1.77
C LEU A 157 -1.56 5.80 0.82
N CYS A 158 -1.34 6.17 -0.44
CA CYS A 158 -0.65 5.31 -1.41
C CYS A 158 0.74 5.88 -1.73
N LEU A 159 1.78 5.06 -1.60
CA LEU A 159 3.14 5.40 -1.99
C LEU A 159 3.48 4.74 -3.32
N GLY A 160 3.76 5.56 -4.34
CA GLY A 160 4.36 5.06 -5.57
C GLY A 160 5.81 4.65 -5.33
N VAL A 161 6.26 3.53 -5.88
CA VAL A 161 7.63 3.05 -5.74
C VAL A 161 8.18 2.66 -7.10
N VAL A 162 9.19 3.40 -7.56
CA VAL A 162 9.94 3.15 -8.79
C VAL A 162 11.40 2.83 -8.46
N SER A 163 12.09 2.14 -9.37
CA SER A 163 13.50 1.79 -9.20
C SER A 163 14.39 2.66 -10.08
N LEU A 164 15.38 3.30 -9.47
CA LEU A 164 16.46 4.02 -10.15
C LEU A 164 17.50 3.08 -10.79
N ALA A 165 17.37 1.77 -10.63
CA ALA A 165 18.19 0.78 -11.34
C ALA A 165 17.62 0.42 -12.72
N ASN A 166 16.36 0.81 -12.99
CA ASN A 166 15.67 0.54 -14.24
C ASN A 166 15.83 1.70 -15.22
N ASP A 167 16.10 1.39 -16.50
CA ASP A 167 16.26 2.42 -17.55
C ASP A 167 14.91 2.99 -18.04
N ASN A 168 13.80 2.29 -17.82
CA ASN A 168 12.46 2.69 -18.29
C ASN A 168 11.64 3.39 -17.19
N ILE A 169 12.29 4.20 -16.36
CA ILE A 169 11.67 4.75 -15.14
C ILE A 169 10.47 5.68 -15.43
N LEU A 170 10.50 6.40 -16.55
CA LEU A 170 9.42 7.31 -16.95
C LEU A 170 8.15 6.52 -17.31
N ASP A 171 8.28 5.47 -18.14
CA ASP A 171 7.16 4.59 -18.51
C ASP A 171 6.56 3.90 -17.27
N GLU A 172 7.41 3.46 -16.34
CA GLU A 172 6.99 2.85 -15.07
C GLU A 172 6.22 3.84 -14.19
N LEU A 173 6.66 5.09 -14.14
CA LEU A 173 6.02 6.15 -13.39
C LEU A 173 4.67 6.55 -14.02
N ASP A 174 4.61 6.77 -15.34
CA ASP A 174 3.37 7.12 -16.04
C ASP A 174 2.27 6.07 -15.80
N MET A 175 2.65 4.80 -15.86
CA MET A 175 1.76 3.70 -15.55
C MET A 175 1.29 3.76 -14.08
N LEU A 176 2.19 3.99 -13.14
CA LEU A 176 1.86 4.11 -11.72
C LEU A 176 0.87 5.27 -11.48
N LEU A 177 1.14 6.43 -12.07
CA LEU A 177 0.26 7.60 -12.02
C LEU A 177 -1.09 7.31 -12.65
N SER A 178 -1.17 6.55 -13.75
CA SER A 178 -2.45 6.14 -14.32
C SER A 178 -3.28 5.32 -13.34
N VAL A 179 -2.66 4.43 -12.55
CA VAL A 179 -3.34 3.64 -11.53
C VAL A 179 -3.85 4.54 -10.41
N ILE A 180 -3.01 5.47 -9.93
CA ILE A 180 -3.39 6.42 -8.88
C ILE A 180 -4.53 7.34 -9.36
N ASN A 181 -4.44 7.87 -10.58
CA ASN A 181 -5.43 8.79 -11.14
C ASN A 181 -6.76 8.10 -11.51
N GLU A 182 -6.73 6.85 -11.96
CA GLU A 182 -7.95 6.07 -12.20
C GLU A 182 -8.74 5.83 -10.89
N GLN A 183 -8.06 5.81 -9.74
CA GLN A 183 -8.77 5.82 -8.44
C GLN A 183 -9.44 7.17 -8.18
N ARG A 184 -8.73 8.28 -8.44
CA ARG A 184 -9.28 9.62 -8.25
C ARG A 184 -10.50 9.87 -9.11
N GLY A 185 -10.49 9.41 -10.36
CA GLY A 185 -11.59 9.60 -11.33
C GLY A 185 -12.81 8.67 -11.15
N ASN A 186 -12.74 7.64 -10.30
CA ASN A 186 -13.88 6.74 -10.03
C ASN A 186 -14.69 7.12 -8.78
N ASN A 187 -14.31 8.20 -8.08
CA ASN A 187 -15.20 8.88 -7.16
C ASN A 187 -16.21 9.65 -8.00
N GLY A 188 -17.26 8.97 -8.44
CA GLY A 188 -18.28 9.51 -9.30
C GLY A 188 -18.88 10.78 -8.70
N GLU A 189 -18.51 11.91 -9.26
CA GLU A 189 -19.34 13.05 -9.62
C GLU A 189 -18.43 14.06 -10.35
N GLU A 190 -18.80 14.39 -11.59
CA GLU A 190 -18.41 15.66 -12.20
C GLU A 190 -19.03 16.77 -11.34
N ASP A 191 -18.40 17.19 -10.26
CA ASP A 191 -18.58 18.53 -9.69
C ASP A 191 -17.64 18.77 -8.50
N VAL A 192 -17.06 19.98 -8.52
CA VAL A 192 -16.11 20.57 -7.58
C VAL A 192 -14.68 20.06 -7.75
N GLU A 193 -13.88 20.86 -8.47
CA GLU A 193 -12.47 21.09 -8.12
C GLU A 193 -12.44 21.37 -6.61
N ASP A 194 -12.33 20.33 -5.78
CA ASP A 194 -11.98 20.50 -4.39
C ASP A 194 -10.47 20.73 -4.37
N PRO A 195 -10.00 21.99 -4.21
CA PRO A 195 -8.58 22.31 -4.34
C PRO A 195 -7.74 21.64 -3.23
N THR A 196 -8.40 21.10 -2.21
CA THR A 196 -7.80 20.35 -1.10
C THR A 196 -7.54 18.87 -1.41
N ASN A 197 -8.11 18.31 -2.49
CA ASN A 197 -7.86 16.92 -2.89
C ASN A 197 -6.74 16.78 -3.94
N ASN A 198 -6.01 17.87 -4.20
CA ASN A 198 -4.74 17.87 -4.93
C ASN A 198 -3.61 17.36 -4.02
N GLU A 199 -3.75 16.14 -3.49
CA GLU A 199 -2.59 15.48 -2.92
C GLU A 199 -1.59 15.27 -4.05
N ILE A 200 -0.47 15.98 -4.00
CA ILE A 200 0.69 15.73 -4.84
C ILE A 200 1.06 14.25 -4.62
N PRO A 201 0.98 13.39 -5.66
CA PRO A 201 1.31 11.98 -5.49
C PRO A 201 2.78 11.86 -5.08
N ILE A 202 3.03 11.13 -3.99
CA ILE A 202 4.39 10.84 -3.55
C ILE A 202 4.93 9.62 -4.28
N VAL A 203 6.17 9.76 -4.75
CA VAL A 203 6.92 8.69 -5.38
C VAL A 203 8.24 8.48 -4.65
N ILE A 204 8.47 7.24 -4.28
CA ILE A 204 9.73 6.73 -3.76
C ILE A 204 10.59 6.34 -4.97
N ALA A 205 11.67 7.09 -5.19
CA ALA A 205 12.71 6.76 -6.14
C ALA A 205 13.74 5.87 -5.45
N ASN A 206 13.50 4.56 -5.44
CA ASN A 206 14.29 3.60 -4.69
C ASN A 206 15.59 3.21 -5.41
N GLN A 207 16.55 2.68 -4.67
CA GLN A 207 17.87 2.21 -5.13
C GLN A 207 18.83 3.34 -5.56
N VAL A 208 18.85 4.44 -4.80
CA VAL A 208 19.80 5.56 -5.01
C VAL A 208 21.27 5.15 -4.91
N ASP A 209 21.56 3.99 -4.32
CA ASP A 209 22.90 3.39 -4.21
C ASP A 209 23.39 2.70 -5.49
N THR A 210 22.58 2.66 -6.55
CA THR A 210 22.93 1.99 -7.81
C THR A 210 23.67 2.89 -8.80
N ILE A 211 24.33 2.27 -9.78
CA ILE A 211 25.07 2.99 -10.82
C ILE A 211 24.09 3.80 -11.67
N ASP A 212 24.46 5.05 -11.97
CA ASP A 212 23.67 6.04 -12.71
C ASP A 212 22.36 6.46 -12.01
N ALA A 213 22.15 6.09 -10.74
CA ALA A 213 20.94 6.44 -10.01
C ALA A 213 20.74 7.96 -9.86
N HIS A 214 21.83 8.71 -9.68
CA HIS A 214 21.78 10.17 -9.60
C HIS A 214 21.33 10.80 -10.93
N ASP A 215 21.86 10.35 -12.05
CA ASP A 215 21.47 10.85 -13.38
C ASP A 215 19.98 10.54 -13.65
N ARG A 216 19.51 9.33 -13.31
CA ARG A 216 18.09 8.96 -13.45
C ARG A 216 17.19 9.74 -12.50
N LEU A 217 17.65 10.04 -11.28
CA LEU A 217 16.91 10.85 -10.32
C LEU A 217 16.80 12.31 -10.79
N GLU A 218 17.86 12.86 -11.38
CA GLU A 218 17.85 14.20 -11.96
C GLU A 218 16.82 14.29 -13.09
N ILE A 219 16.82 13.32 -14.02
CA ILE A 219 15.81 13.21 -15.07
C ILE A 219 14.41 13.13 -14.47
N LEU A 220 14.18 12.21 -13.52
CA LEU A 220 12.85 12.04 -12.91
C LEU A 220 12.37 13.33 -12.22
N THR A 221 13.28 14.06 -11.57
CA THR A 221 12.98 15.33 -10.90
C THR A 221 12.73 16.45 -11.92
N GLU A 222 13.47 16.51 -13.02
CA GLU A 222 13.26 17.50 -14.09
C GLU A 222 11.89 17.35 -14.76
N PHE A 223 11.46 16.10 -15.00
CA PHE A 223 10.20 15.83 -15.70
C PHE A 223 8.97 15.87 -14.79
N TYR A 224 9.08 15.48 -13.51
CA TYR A 224 7.93 15.30 -12.63
C TYR A 224 8.03 16.02 -11.27
N GLY A 225 9.14 16.67 -10.94
CA GLY A 225 9.34 17.29 -9.62
C GLY A 225 8.41 18.47 -9.31
N ASP A 226 7.82 19.08 -10.33
CA ASP A 226 6.80 20.12 -10.16
C ASP A 226 5.40 19.53 -9.83
N GLU A 227 5.17 18.26 -10.18
CA GLU A 227 3.87 17.59 -10.04
C GLU A 227 3.84 16.53 -8.94
N LEU A 228 5.00 16.02 -8.52
CA LEU A 228 5.17 14.90 -7.59
C LEU A 228 6.18 15.23 -6.50
N GLU A 229 5.91 14.78 -5.27
CA GLU A 229 6.94 14.75 -4.23
C GLU A 229 7.78 13.49 -4.45
N ILE A 230 9.05 13.69 -4.83
CA ILE A 230 9.99 12.59 -5.06
C ILE A 230 10.88 12.43 -3.83
N ILE A 231 10.83 11.24 -3.22
CA ILE A 231 11.71 10.87 -2.11
C ILE A 231 12.73 9.84 -2.63
N PRO A 232 14.00 10.25 -2.80
CA PRO A 232 15.08 9.31 -3.07
C PRO A 232 15.28 8.37 -1.88
N LEU A 233 15.43 7.08 -2.13
CA LEU A 233 15.51 6.06 -1.08
C LEU A 233 16.53 4.97 -1.44
N SER A 234 17.23 4.45 -0.44
CA SER A 234 17.88 3.14 -0.53
C SER A 234 17.39 2.23 0.59
N THR A 235 16.76 1.13 0.22
CA THR A 235 16.42 0.07 1.19
C THR A 235 17.65 -0.64 1.76
N GLU A 236 18.79 -0.58 1.06
CA GLU A 236 20.04 -1.23 1.46
C GLU A 236 20.80 -0.37 2.48
N THR A 237 21.00 0.92 2.18
CA THR A 237 21.76 1.82 3.06
C THR A 237 20.88 2.49 4.14
N GLY A 238 19.57 2.52 3.93
CA GLY A 238 18.62 3.26 4.78
C GLY A 238 18.52 4.75 4.43
N GLU A 239 19.23 5.21 3.39
CA GLU A 239 19.13 6.59 2.89
C GLU A 239 17.68 6.93 2.51
N GLY A 240 17.26 8.15 2.84
CA GLY A 240 15.90 8.65 2.58
C GLY A 240 14.81 8.15 3.54
N LYS A 241 15.11 7.15 4.39
CA LYS A 241 14.11 6.59 5.33
C LYS A 241 13.53 7.65 6.27
N GLU A 242 14.39 8.50 6.85
CA GLU A 242 13.93 9.53 7.78
C GLU A 242 13.03 10.57 7.08
N LYS A 243 13.41 10.99 5.86
CA LYS A 243 12.59 11.90 5.04
C LYS A 243 11.22 11.29 4.74
N LEU A 244 11.17 9.99 4.42
CA LEU A 244 9.91 9.27 4.23
C LEU A 244 9.06 9.26 5.50
N LEU A 245 9.64 8.95 6.67
CA LEU A 245 8.89 8.91 7.92
C LEU A 245 8.33 10.28 8.31
N GLN A 246 9.13 11.33 8.15
CA GLN A 246 8.70 12.71 8.39
C GLN A 246 7.55 13.09 7.45
N TYR A 247 7.69 12.79 6.16
CA TYR A 247 6.63 13.03 5.17
C TYR A 247 5.33 12.32 5.58
N LEU A 248 5.39 11.03 5.92
CA LEU A 248 4.21 10.26 6.33
C LEU A 248 3.53 10.87 7.56
N TYR A 249 4.32 11.33 8.54
CA TYR A 249 3.80 11.96 9.75
C TYR A 249 3.07 13.27 9.45
N GLU A 250 3.65 14.12 8.59
CA GLU A 250 3.10 15.41 8.21
C GLU A 250 1.86 15.24 7.31
N THR A 251 1.92 14.39 6.29
CA THR A 251 0.82 14.17 5.33
C THR A 251 -0.40 13.53 5.98
N LEU A 252 -0.21 12.61 6.93
CA LEU A 252 -1.34 11.98 7.63
C LEU A 252 -1.90 12.85 8.77
N GLU A 253 -1.37 14.07 8.95
CA GLU A 253 -1.78 15.03 9.97
C GLU A 253 -1.92 14.41 11.38
N ILE A 254 -0.90 13.63 11.75
CA ILE A 254 -0.93 12.82 12.97
C ILE A 254 -0.90 13.71 14.22
N VAL A 255 -1.84 13.43 15.14
CA VAL A 255 -1.92 14.04 16.47
C VAL A 255 -1.75 12.96 17.53
N ARG A 256 -0.72 13.09 18.38
CA ARG A 256 -0.45 12.18 19.48
C ARG A 256 -0.94 12.76 20.79
N VAL A 257 -1.80 12.02 21.46
CA VAL A 257 -2.37 12.39 22.76
C VAL A 257 -1.92 11.41 23.81
N TYR A 258 -1.35 11.90 24.90
CA TYR A 258 -0.79 11.06 25.96
C TYR A 258 -1.79 10.90 27.10
N PRO A 259 -2.38 9.71 27.29
CA PRO A 259 -3.28 9.49 28.40
C PRO A 259 -2.50 9.52 29.73
N LYS A 260 -3.07 10.21 30.72
CA LYS A 260 -2.52 10.28 32.08
C LYS A 260 -3.53 9.73 33.07
N ALA A 261 -3.11 8.77 33.87
CA ALA A 261 -3.94 8.26 34.97
C ALA A 261 -3.90 9.23 36.18
N PRO A 262 -5.04 9.43 36.89
CA PRO A 262 -5.08 10.28 38.07
C PRO A 262 -4.03 9.90 39.13
N GLY A 263 -3.20 10.88 39.50
CA GLY A 263 -2.14 10.70 40.51
C GLY A 263 -0.91 9.92 40.06
N LYS A 264 -0.81 9.55 38.77
CA LYS A 264 0.38 8.91 38.19
C LYS A 264 1.23 9.91 37.38
N PRO A 265 2.53 9.61 37.17
CA PRO A 265 3.36 10.36 36.23
C PRO A 265 2.84 10.20 34.79
N ILE A 266 3.25 11.13 33.93
CA ILE A 266 2.94 11.09 32.49
C ILE A 266 3.84 10.06 31.82
N GLU A 267 3.26 9.13 31.08
CA GLU A 267 3.96 8.16 30.24
C GLU A 267 3.82 8.60 28.77
N ARG A 268 4.93 8.58 28.00
CA ARG A 268 4.96 9.06 26.60
C ARG A 268 5.27 7.97 25.57
N ASP A 269 5.26 6.71 25.98
CA ASP A 269 5.64 5.60 25.11
C ASP A 269 4.48 5.05 24.29
N ASP A 270 3.23 5.28 24.71
CA ASP A 270 2.01 4.74 24.09
C ASP A 270 0.94 5.85 23.93
N PRO A 271 1.08 6.72 22.92
CA PRO A 271 0.09 7.75 22.64
C PRO A 271 -1.18 7.16 22.01
N ILE A 272 -2.31 7.81 22.27
CA ILE A 272 -3.51 7.68 21.46
C ILE A 272 -3.25 8.44 20.16
N ILE A 273 -3.43 7.76 19.02
CA ILE A 273 -3.23 8.35 17.69
C ILE A 273 -4.55 8.85 17.15
N LEU A 274 -4.57 10.13 16.80
CA LEU A 274 -5.70 10.84 16.22
C LEU A 274 -5.24 11.62 14.99
N THR A 275 -6.19 12.23 14.30
CA THR A 275 -5.92 13.18 13.20
C THR A 275 -6.21 14.61 13.66
N ASN A 276 -5.67 15.58 12.95
CA ASN A 276 -5.94 16.99 13.19
C ASN A 276 -7.46 17.30 13.21
N GLY A 277 -7.87 18.21 14.08
CA GLY A 277 -9.27 18.54 14.34
C GLY A 277 -10.02 17.59 15.28
N SER A 278 -9.38 16.52 15.76
CA SER A 278 -9.97 15.61 16.75
C SER A 278 -10.20 16.29 18.10
N THR A 279 -11.19 15.81 18.84
CA THR A 279 -11.67 16.39 20.10
C THR A 279 -11.22 15.59 21.32
N VAL A 280 -11.42 16.16 22.52
CA VAL A 280 -11.26 15.46 23.81
C VAL A 280 -12.09 14.18 23.89
N LEU A 281 -13.29 14.17 23.30
CA LEU A 281 -14.10 12.96 23.22
C LEU A 281 -13.46 11.88 22.33
N ASP A 282 -12.87 12.28 21.20
CA ASP A 282 -12.20 11.33 20.31
C ASP A 282 -10.99 10.69 20.99
N ALA A 283 -10.21 11.47 21.76
CA ALA A 283 -9.15 10.93 22.60
C ALA A 283 -9.67 9.95 23.65
N ALA A 284 -10.80 10.25 24.31
CA ALA A 284 -11.41 9.34 25.27
C ALA A 284 -11.81 8.01 24.60
N MET A 285 -12.46 8.08 23.44
CA MET A 285 -12.87 6.91 22.67
C MET A 285 -11.68 6.11 22.12
N GLY A 286 -10.60 6.79 21.73
CA GLY A 286 -9.35 6.19 21.30
C GLY A 286 -8.64 5.40 22.40
N LEU A 287 -8.79 5.80 23.67
CA LEU A 287 -8.30 5.04 24.81
C LEU A 287 -9.12 3.76 25.04
N HIS A 288 -10.42 3.91 25.25
CA HIS A 288 -11.39 2.81 25.31
C HIS A 288 -12.81 3.38 25.28
N LYS A 289 -13.76 2.68 24.65
CA LYS A 289 -15.17 3.10 24.52
C LYS A 289 -15.85 3.53 25.84
N ASP A 290 -15.45 2.94 26.97
CA ASP A 290 -16.04 3.24 28.28
C ASP A 290 -15.68 4.66 28.75
N PHE A 291 -14.55 5.22 28.29
CA PHE A 291 -14.16 6.58 28.65
C PHE A 291 -15.05 7.63 28.00
N ALA A 292 -15.86 7.31 26.98
CA ALA A 292 -16.80 8.27 26.38
C ALA A 292 -17.79 8.88 27.40
N GLU A 293 -18.01 8.20 28.53
CA GLU A 293 -18.88 8.66 29.62
C GLU A 293 -18.14 9.39 30.75
N PHE A 294 -16.92 9.88 30.52
CA PHE A 294 -16.15 10.64 31.51
C PHE A 294 -16.95 11.86 32.04
N LYS A 295 -16.83 12.14 33.35
CA LYS A 295 -17.48 13.28 34.02
C LYS A 295 -16.80 14.61 33.67
N PHE A 296 -15.47 14.64 33.72
CA PHE A 296 -14.66 15.78 33.30
C PHE A 296 -13.26 15.32 32.90
N ALA A 297 -12.55 16.16 32.15
CA ALA A 297 -11.17 15.92 31.74
C ALA A 297 -10.29 17.13 32.08
N ARG A 298 -9.00 16.87 32.27
CA ARG A 298 -7.97 17.88 32.42
C ARG A 298 -6.90 17.68 31.36
N ILE A 299 -6.37 18.77 30.85
CA ILE A 299 -5.37 18.75 29.78
C ILE A 299 -4.10 19.50 30.19
N TRP A 300 -2.97 19.08 29.63
CA TRP A 300 -1.70 19.78 29.67
C TRP A 300 -1.13 19.79 28.25
N GLY A 301 -0.55 20.89 27.81
CA GLY A 301 -0.01 20.99 26.46
C GLY A 301 0.44 22.40 26.12
N PRO A 302 1.04 22.60 24.94
CA PRO A 302 1.57 23.90 24.53
C PRO A 302 0.47 24.97 24.42
N GLU A 303 -0.74 24.58 24.03
CA GLU A 303 -1.90 25.46 23.86
C GLU A 303 -2.75 25.60 25.15
N TRP A 304 -2.32 24.95 26.24
CA TRP A 304 -3.15 24.80 27.44
C TRP A 304 -2.43 25.23 28.71
N HIS A 305 -3.19 25.73 29.67
CA HIS A 305 -2.67 25.84 31.04
C HIS A 305 -2.63 24.45 31.70
N ASP A 306 -1.60 24.20 32.51
CA ASP A 306 -1.41 22.93 33.19
C ASP A 306 -2.64 22.51 34.02
N GLY A 307 -3.26 21.40 33.63
CA GLY A 307 -4.42 20.81 34.31
C GLY A 307 -5.71 21.59 34.06
N GLN A 308 -5.78 22.37 32.98
CA GLN A 308 -6.97 23.12 32.58
C GLN A 308 -8.17 22.17 32.38
N PRO A 309 -9.34 22.47 32.97
CA PRO A 309 -10.57 21.75 32.68
C PRO A 309 -10.99 21.98 31.22
N VAL A 310 -11.32 20.90 30.51
CA VAL A 310 -11.76 20.95 29.12
C VAL A 310 -13.12 20.32 28.92
N SER A 311 -13.83 20.81 27.91
CA SER A 311 -15.07 20.25 27.41
C SER A 311 -14.82 19.05 26.51
N ARG A 312 -15.86 18.27 26.24
CA ARG A 312 -15.79 17.13 25.32
C ARG A 312 -15.45 17.52 23.88
N ASN A 313 -15.78 18.76 23.49
CA ASN A 313 -15.67 19.24 22.11
C ASN A 313 -14.43 20.10 21.89
N ASP A 314 -13.61 20.28 22.92
CA ASP A 314 -12.37 21.04 22.78
C ASP A 314 -11.42 20.26 21.87
N VAL A 315 -10.77 20.96 20.94
CA VAL A 315 -9.87 20.37 19.94
C VAL A 315 -8.54 20.02 20.61
N ILE A 316 -8.02 18.81 20.36
CA ILE A 316 -6.72 18.39 20.87
C ILE A 316 -5.62 18.67 19.85
N HIS A 317 -4.43 18.99 20.37
CA HIS A 317 -3.21 19.25 19.60
C HIS A 317 -2.16 18.15 19.82
N ASP A 318 -1.23 18.01 18.88
CA ASP A 318 -0.13 17.05 19.01
C ASP A 318 0.71 17.36 20.25
N GLY A 319 1.00 16.33 21.05
CA GLY A 319 1.76 16.50 22.28
C GLY A 319 0.92 16.66 23.54
N ASP A 320 -0.40 16.87 23.40
CA ASP A 320 -1.29 17.07 24.53
C ASP A 320 -1.34 15.84 25.45
N VAL A 321 -1.47 16.09 26.75
CA VAL A 321 -1.63 15.08 27.78
C VAL A 321 -3.03 15.22 28.36
N VAL A 322 -3.79 14.14 28.44
CA VAL A 322 -5.19 14.20 28.92
C VAL A 322 -5.42 13.24 30.08
N GLU A 323 -5.99 13.75 31.17
CA GLU A 323 -6.43 12.97 32.33
C GLU A 323 -7.95 12.95 32.38
N PHE A 324 -8.54 11.77 32.19
CA PHE A 324 -9.99 11.55 32.23
C PHE A 324 -10.44 11.14 33.64
N HIS A 325 -11.57 11.70 34.09
CA HIS A 325 -12.21 11.33 35.35
C HIS A 325 -13.61 10.76 35.11
N MET A 326 -13.83 9.52 35.55
CA MET A 326 -15.08 8.77 35.40
C MET A 326 -16.13 9.07 36.46
#